data_AF-A0A835IBP7-F1
#
_entry.id   AF-A0A835IBP7-F1
#
_cell.length_a   1.000
_cell.length_b   1.000
_cell.length_c   1.000
_cell.angle_alpha   90.00
_cell.angle_beta   90.00
_cell.angle_gamma   90.00
#
_symmetry.space_group_name_H-M   'P 1'
#
loop_
_entity.id
_entity.type
_entity.pdbx_description
1 polymer ?
#
loop_
_entity_poly.entity_id
_entity_poly.type
_entity_poly.pdbx_seq_one_letter_code
_entity_poly.pdbx_strand_id
1 'polypeptide(L)' 'MSSMERYDVEKNEWVEMDGLPRFRAGCVGFLVGNGEEMEFWVMGWYGESRTVSGVFPVDEYYRDGCGFGVEEWWEVERY' A
#
# COMPACT_ATOMS: atom_id res chain seq x y z
N MET A 1 1.06 -8.67 7.86
CA MET A 1 -0.26 -8.01 7.92
C MET A 1 -0.22 -6.86 6.94
N SER A 2 -0.86 -6.96 5.78
CA SER A 2 -0.88 -5.88 4.77
C SER A 2 -2.19 -5.97 3.95
N SER A 3 -3.29 -6.29 4.61
CA SER A 3 -4.59 -6.54 3.97
C SER A 3 -5.07 -5.36 3.12
N MET A 4 -5.69 -5.68 2.00
CA MET A 4 -6.37 -4.72 1.14
C MET A 4 -7.73 -5.27 0.71
N GLU A 5 -8.71 -4.40 0.62
CA GLU A 5 -10.07 -4.72 0.23
C GLU A 5 -10.59 -3.61 -0.69
N ARG A 6 -11.39 -4.00 -1.68
CA ARG A 6 -12.17 -3.06 -2.50
C ARG A 6 -13.64 -3.22 -2.19
N TYR A 7 -14.35 -2.10 -2.18
CA TYR A 7 -15.79 -2.11 -2.06
C TYR A 7 -16.45 -2.22 -3.44
N ASP A 8 -17.19 -3.29 -3.69
CA ASP A 8 -18.03 -3.45 -4.88
C ASP A 8 -19.37 -2.75 -4.64
N VAL A 9 -19.56 -1.60 -5.30
CA VAL A 9 -20.77 -0.77 -5.13
C VAL A 9 -22.02 -1.45 -5.71
N GLU A 10 -21.88 -2.23 -6.78
CA GLU A 10 -23.03 -2.88 -7.44
C GLU A 10 -23.59 -4.01 -6.59
N LYS A 11 -22.69 -4.74 -5.91
CA LYS A 11 -23.04 -5.88 -5.05
C LYS A 11 -23.15 -5.53 -3.58
N ASN A 12 -22.73 -4.32 -3.19
CA ASN A 12 -22.74 -3.82 -1.82
C ASN A 12 -21.95 -4.75 -0.87
N GLU A 13 -20.74 -5.14 -1.28
CA GLU A 13 -19.88 -6.07 -0.54
C GLU A 13 -18.41 -5.65 -0.57
N TRP A 14 -17.65 -6.09 0.45
CA TRP A 14 -16.20 -5.98 0.48
C TRP A 14 -15.58 -7.20 -0.20
N VAL A 15 -14.66 -6.97 -1.12
CA VAL A 15 -13.93 -8.00 -1.87
C VAL A 15 -12.46 -7.93 -1.45
N GLU A 16 -11.95 -9.06 -0.95
CA GLU A 16 -10.53 -9.21 -0.60
C GLU A 16 -9.66 -9.12 -1.87
N MET A 17 -8.50 -8.48 -1.73
CA MET A 17 -7.50 -8.33 -2.79
C MET A 17 -6.13 -8.78 -2.29
N ASP A 18 -5.20 -8.93 -3.22
CA ASP A 18 -3.80 -9.11 -2.87
C ASP A 18 -3.32 -7.93 -2.02
N GLY A 19 -2.82 -8.26 -0.83
CA GLY A 19 -2.35 -7.28 0.13
C GLY A 19 -1.15 -6.48 -0.39
N LEU A 20 -0.89 -5.33 0.24
CA LEU A 20 0.28 -4.51 -0.08
C LEU A 20 1.57 -5.33 0.06
N PRO A 21 2.59 -5.10 -0.79
CA PRO A 21 3.88 -5.77 -0.69
C PRO A 21 4.53 -5.65 0.70
N ARG A 22 4.29 -4.52 1.37
CA ARG A 22 4.75 -4.24 2.74
C ARG A 22 3.63 -3.60 3.55
N PHE A 23 3.62 -3.86 4.85
CA PHE A 23 2.73 -3.17 5.78
C PHE A 23 3.00 -1.66 5.75
N ARG A 24 1.94 -0.86 5.63
CA ARG A 24 2.00 0.61 5.59
C ARG A 24 0.83 1.19 6.40
N ALA A 25 1.13 1.85 7.52
CA ALA A 25 0.15 2.54 8.35
C ALA A 25 0.20 4.06 8.11
N GLY A 26 -0.97 4.67 7.90
CA GLY A 26 -1.08 6.11 7.60
C GLY A 26 -0.64 6.50 6.20
N CYS A 27 -0.50 5.54 5.28
CA CYS A 27 -0.19 5.79 3.88
C CYS A 27 -1.33 6.50 3.15
N VAL A 28 -1.02 7.08 1.99
CA VAL A 28 -1.99 7.73 1.10
C VAL A 28 -2.18 6.88 -0.14
N GLY A 29 -3.44 6.59 -0.48
CA GLY A 29 -3.84 5.95 -1.72
C GLY A 29 -4.41 6.96 -2.73
N PHE A 30 -4.05 6.86 -4.00
CA PHE A 30 -4.58 7.70 -5.08
C PHE A 30 -4.56 6.98 -6.43
N LEU A 31 -5.39 7.45 -7.37
CA LEU A 31 -5.48 6.89 -8.71
C LEU A 31 -4.72 7.77 -9.70
N VAL A 32 -3.97 7.16 -10.62
CA VAL A 32 -3.22 7.82 -11.69
C VAL A 32 -3.61 7.19 -13.03
N GLY A 33 -3.70 7.97 -14.09
CA GLY A 33 -4.05 7.49 -15.43
C GLY A 33 -5.42 7.99 -15.90
N ASN A 34 -5.94 7.38 -16.98
CA ASN A 34 -7.21 7.78 -17.58
C ASN A 34 -7.99 6.56 -18.11
N GLY A 35 -9.30 6.53 -17.88
CA GLY A 35 -10.18 5.48 -18.37
C GLY A 35 -9.75 4.09 -17.91
N GLU A 36 -9.49 3.20 -18.88
CA GLU A 36 -9.11 1.80 -18.64
C GLU A 36 -7.65 1.62 -18.21
N GLU A 37 -6.80 2.65 -18.36
CA GLU A 37 -5.37 2.64 -17.97
C GLU A 37 -5.16 3.26 -16.57
N MET A 38 -6.14 3.11 -15.68
CA MET A 38 -6.06 3.66 -14.33
C MET A 38 -5.31 2.71 -13.39
N GLU A 39 -4.28 3.24 -12.72
CA GLU A 39 -3.46 2.54 -11.74
C GLU A 39 -3.75 3.06 -10.34
N PHE A 40 -3.73 2.17 -9.35
CA PHE A 40 -3.84 2.55 -7.94
C PHE A 40 -2.45 2.65 -7.31
N TRP A 41 -2.17 3.76 -6.67
CA TRP A 41 -0.87 4.09 -6.09
C TRP A 41 -0.98 4.27 -4.58
N VAL A 42 0.00 3.74 -3.86
CA VAL A 42 0.12 3.91 -2.41
C VAL A 42 1.50 4.48 -2.08
N MET A 43 1.53 5.58 -1.31
CA MET A 43 2.77 6.27 -0.92
C MET A 43 2.88 6.43 0.60
N GLY A 44 4.10 6.34 1.13
CA GLY A 44 4.36 6.41 2.58
C GLY A 44 3.72 5.21 3.32
N TRP A 45 3.43 5.27 4.61
CA TRP A 45 3.96 6.18 5.63
C TRP A 45 4.77 5.35 6.63
N TYR A 46 4.24 4.88 7.76
CA TYR A 46 5.02 4.03 8.67
C TYR A 46 4.93 2.55 8.29
N GLY A 47 6.08 1.88 8.27
CA GLY A 47 6.26 0.48 7.98
C GLY A 47 6.27 -0.40 9.23
N GLU A 48 7.07 -1.45 9.20
CA GLU A 48 7.20 -2.36 10.34
C GLU A 48 7.77 -1.66 11.58
N SER A 49 7.33 -2.12 12.75
CA SER A 49 7.88 -1.67 14.03
C SER A 49 9.13 -2.45 14.36
N ARG A 50 10.20 -1.75 14.73
CA ARG A 50 11.47 -2.35 15.17
C ARG A 50 11.97 -1.69 16.44
N THR A 51 12.97 -2.29 17.08
CA THR A 51 13.62 -1.68 18.25
C THR A 51 14.99 -1.11 17.91
N VAL A 52 15.32 0.07 18.43
CA VAL A 52 16.68 0.61 18.45
C VAL A 52 17.36 0.14 19.74
N SER A 53 18.53 -0.47 19.60
CA SER A 53 19.31 -1.04 20.71
C SER A 53 18.54 -2.09 21.55
N GLY A 54 17.50 -2.72 20.98
CA GLY A 54 16.66 -3.67 21.67
C GLY A 54 15.66 -3.07 22.68
N VAL A 55 15.57 -1.73 22.75
CA VAL A 55 14.82 -1.04 23.82
C VAL A 55 13.78 -0.08 23.27
N PHE A 56 14.15 0.82 22.36
CA PHE A 56 13.25 1.89 21.92
C PHE A 56 12.44 1.46 20.69
N PRO A 57 11.09 1.36 20.78
CA PRO A 57 10.28 1.07 19.62
C PRO A 57 10.34 2.25 18.65
N VAL A 58 10.57 1.94 17.37
CA VAL A 58 10.54 2.89 16.27
C VAL A 58 9.85 2.23 15.09
N ASP A 59 8.95 2.96 14.44
CA ASP A 59 8.37 2.51 13.19
C ASP A 59 9.27 2.93 12.03
N GLU A 60 9.39 2.06 11.04
CA GLU A 60 10.14 2.40 9.84
C GLU A 60 9.45 3.52 9.07
N TYR A 61 10.19 4.54 8.66
CA TYR A 61 9.62 5.65 7.90
C TYR A 61 9.81 5.44 6.40
N TYR A 62 8.73 5.16 5.68
CA TYR A 62 8.74 5.01 4.23
C TYR A 62 8.54 6.34 3.50
N ARG A 63 9.43 6.60 2.54
CA ARG A 63 9.35 7.71 1.57
C ARG A 63 9.10 7.22 0.15
N ASP A 64 8.91 5.91 -0.01
CA ASP A 64 8.65 5.24 -1.27
C ASP A 64 7.14 5.01 -1.46
N GLY A 65 6.80 4.31 -2.54
CA GLY A 65 5.46 3.82 -2.79
C GLY A 65 5.45 2.58 -3.68
N CYS A 66 4.24 2.08 -3.91
CA CYS A 66 3.95 0.96 -4.80
C CYS A 66 2.75 1.29 -5.68
N GLY A 67 2.76 0.75 -6.89
CA GLY A 67 1.64 0.81 -7.83
C GLY A 67 0.95 -0.55 -7.93
N PHE A 68 -0.33 -0.51 -8.26
CA PHE A 68 -1.17 -1.67 -8.53
C PHE A 68 -1.87 -1.50 -9.89
N GLY A 69 -1.74 -2.50 -10.73
CA GLY A 69 -2.21 -2.53 -12.12
C GLY A 69 -1.98 -3.90 -12.73
N VAL A 70 -2.80 -4.27 -13.72
CA VAL A 70 -2.83 -5.65 -14.27
C VAL A 70 -2.92 -6.70 -13.15
N GLU A 71 -3.71 -6.40 -12.12
CA GLU A 71 -3.91 -7.25 -10.93
C GLU A 71 -2.64 -7.57 -10.10
N GLU A 72 -1.53 -6.86 -10.34
CA GLU A 72 -0.26 -7.10 -9.64
C GLU A 72 0.28 -5.82 -8.98
N TRP A 73 1.05 -6.00 -7.91
CA TRP A 73 1.80 -4.94 -7.23
C TRP A 73 3.22 -4.81 -7.76
N TRP A 74 3.71 -3.58 -7.91
CA TRP A 74 5.13 -3.29 -8.10
C TRP A 74 5.61 -2.20 -7.15
N GLU A 75 6.87 -2.27 -6.75
CA GLU A 75 7.50 -1.28 -5.87
C GLU A 75 8.33 -0.26 -6.66
N VAL A 76 8.34 0.99 -6.21
CA VAL A 76 9.23 2.01 -6.76
C VAL A 76 10.58 1.92 -6.05
N GLU A 77 11.60 1.44 -6.75
CA GLU A 77 12.97 1.53 -6.24
C GLU A 77 13.45 2.98 -6.24
N ARG A 78 14.08 3.37 -5.14
CA ARG A 78 14.69 4.68 -4.99
C ARG A 78 16.08 4.66 -5.65
N TYR A 79 16.27 5.46 -6.69
CA TYR A 79 17.61 5.81 -7.20
C TYR A 79 18.38 6.67 -6.20
#